data_AF-A0AA40T4P0-F1
#
_entry.id   AF-A0AA40T4P0-F1
#
_cell.length_a   1.000
_cell.length_b   1.000
_cell.length_c   1.000
_cell.angle_alpha   90.00
_cell.angle_beta   90.00
_cell.angle_gamma   90.00
#
_symmetry.space_group_name_H-M   'P 1'
#
loop_
_entity.id
_entity.type
_entity.pdbx_description
1 polymer ?
#
loop_
_entity_poly.entity_id
_entity_poly.type
_entity_poly.pdbx_seq_one_letter_code
_entity_poly.pdbx_strand_id
1 'polypeptide(L)' 'MGRKRVYESTLTNVTVRIESELVTAIKLYSQAVGKSQTQIMREFLISAIQAIPEHQKQAMEVIAKCRASS' A
#
# COMPACT_ATOMS: atom_id res chain seq x y z
N MET A 1 -12.36 8.26 28.28
CA MET A 1 -12.52 8.74 26.89
C MET A 1 -11.13 8.85 26.26
N GLY A 2 -10.71 7.82 25.52
CA GLY A 2 -9.34 7.69 25.01
C GLY A 2 -9.08 8.59 23.81
N ARG A 3 -8.01 9.39 23.86
CA ARG A 3 -7.58 10.27 22.76
C ARG A 3 -7.30 9.44 21.50
N LYS A 4 -8.10 9.67 20.46
CA LYS A 4 -7.90 9.16 19.11
C LYS A 4 -6.57 9.74 18.61
N ARG A 5 -5.53 8.92 18.47
CA ARG A 5 -4.29 9.33 17.77
C ARG A 5 -4.64 9.49 16.30
N VAL A 6 -4.86 10.72 15.87
CA VAL A 6 -4.87 11.06 14.45
C VAL A 6 -3.41 10.95 14.02
N TYR A 7 -3.07 9.88 13.32
CA TYR A 7 -1.78 9.77 12.66
C TYR A 7 -1.74 10.85 11.57
N GLU A 8 -0.96 11.90 11.78
CA GLU A 8 -0.58 12.80 10.70
C GLU A 8 0.12 11.96 9.63
N SER A 9 -0.55 11.79 8.50
CA SER A 9 0.00 11.11 7.34
C SER A 9 1.11 11.99 6.76
N THR A 10 2.34 11.79 7.21
CA THR A 10 3.52 12.28 6.51
C THR A 10 3.49 11.67 5.11
N LEU A 11 3.24 12.51 4.10
CA LEU A 11 3.21 12.13 2.69
C LEU A 11 4.58 11.57 2.32
N THR A 12 4.71 10.25 2.39
CA THR A 12 5.92 9.54 2.03
C THR A 12 5.79 9.15 0.57
N ASN A 13 6.60 9.76 -0.29
CA ASN A 13 6.64 9.40 -1.70
C ASN A 13 7.32 8.04 -1.85
N VAL A 14 6.56 7.04 -2.31
CA VAL A 14 7.07 5.68 -2.53
C VAL A 14 7.18 5.44 -4.04
N THR A 15 8.37 5.05 -4.49
CA THR A 15 8.56 4.59 -5.87
C THR A 15 8.33 3.09 -5.93
N VAL A 16 7.35 2.66 -6.73
CA VAL A 16 7.07 1.24 -6.96
C VAL A 16 7.61 0.85 -8.33
N ARG A 17 8.43 -0.21 -8.38
CA ARG A 17 8.87 -0.82 -9.63
C ARG A 17 7.89 -1.93 -9.99
N ILE A 18 7.31 -1.83 -11.19
CA ILE A 18 6.33 -2.75 -11.73
C ILE A 18 6.77 -3.16 -13.12
N GLU A 19 6.48 -4.41 -13.48
CA GLU A 19 6.76 -4.96 -14.80
C GLU A 19 6.00 -4.17 -15.89
N SER A 20 6.61 -4.03 -17.07
CA SER A 20 6.11 -3.14 -18.13
C SER A 20 4.73 -3.53 -18.65
N GLU A 21 4.42 -4.83 -18.66
CA GLU A 21 3.11 -5.36 -19.04
C GLU A 21 2.00 -4.91 -18.06
N LEU A 22 2.30 -4.91 -16.76
CA LEU A 22 1.37 -4.48 -15.71
C LEU A 22 1.15 -2.97 -15.72
N VAL A 23 2.18 -2.18 -16.09
CA VAL A 23 2.03 -0.72 -16.26
C VAL A 23 1.00 -0.41 -17.35
N THR A 24 1.01 -1.15 -18.45
CA THR A 24 0.05 -0.97 -19.55
C THR A 24 -1.37 -1.30 -19.09
N ALA A 25 -1.54 -2.41 -18.36
CA ALA A 25 -2.83 -2.80 -17.79
C ALA A 25 -3.39 -1.73 -16.82
N ILE A 26 -2.56 -1.19 -15.93
CA ILE A 26 -2.96 -0.13 -14.99
C ILE A 26 -3.37 1.14 -15.73
N LYS A 27 -2.67 1.51 -16.81
CA LYS A 27 -3.04 2.67 -17.65
C LYS A 27 -4.41 2.49 -18.31
N LEU A 28 -4.66 1.34 -18.90
CA LEU A 28 -5.95 1.04 -19.55
C LEU A 28 -7.09 1.02 -18.52
N TYR A 29 -6.87 0.38 -17.37
CA TYR A 29 -7.83 0.36 -16.28
C TYR A 29 -8.13 1.76 -15.73
N SER A 30 -7.10 2.61 -15.61
CA SER A 30 -7.22 4.02 -15.23
C SER A 30 -8.13 4.81 -16.16
N GLN A 31 -7.98 4.61 -17.47
CA GLN A 31 -8.84 5.24 -18.47
C GLN A 31 -10.28 4.73 -18.39
N ALA A 32 -10.48 3.42 -18.22
CA ALA A 32 -11.80 2.81 -18.17
C ALA A 32 -12.62 3.24 -16.94
N VAL A 33 -11.97 3.38 -15.77
CA VAL A 33 -12.63 3.69 -14.49
C VAL A 33 -12.66 5.20 -14.21
N GLY A 34 -11.94 6.02 -14.99
CA GLY A 34 -11.89 7.47 -14.80
C GLY A 34 -11.15 7.90 -13.52
N LYS A 35 -10.25 7.05 -13.00
CA LYS A 35 -9.44 7.33 -11.81
C LYS A 35 -7.97 7.50 -12.19
N SER A 36 -7.23 8.31 -11.43
CA SER A 36 -5.78 8.42 -11.63
C SER A 36 -5.06 7.10 -11.30
N GLN A 37 -3.92 6.86 -11.96
CA GLN A 37 -3.09 5.69 -11.69
C GLN A 37 -2.65 5.61 -10.22
N THR A 38 -2.37 6.75 -9.59
CA THR A 38 -2.04 6.83 -8.16
C THR A 38 -3.18 6.38 -7.26
N GLN A 39 -4.42 6.79 -7.56
CA GLN A 39 -5.60 6.34 -6.80
C GLN A 39 -5.82 4.84 -6.96
N ILE A 40 -5.70 4.33 -8.19
CA ILE A 40 -5.82 2.90 -8.48
C ILE A 40 -4.77 2.11 -7.72
N MET A 41 -3.50 2.55 -7.76
CA MET A 41 -2.46 1.84 -7.03
C MET A 41 -2.65 1.89 -5.53
N ARG A 42 -3.15 3.00 -4.99
CA ARG A 42 -3.51 3.10 -3.58
C ARG A 42 -4.59 2.09 -3.21
N GLU A 43 -5.64 1.98 -4.01
CA GLU A 43 -6.74 1.04 -3.80
C GLU A 43 -6.23 -0.41 -3.84
N PHE A 44 -5.44 -0.77 -4.85
CA PHE A 44 -4.85 -2.11 -4.95
C PHE A 44 -3.94 -2.46 -3.77
N LEU A 45 -3.11 -1.53 -3.32
CA LEU A 45 -2.23 -1.75 -2.16
C LEU A 45 -3.05 -1.92 -0.87
N ILE A 46 -4.10 -1.13 -0.67
CA ILE A 46 -5.00 -1.27 0.48
C ILE A 46 -5.68 -2.65 0.46
N SER A 47 -6.25 -3.04 -0.68
CA SER A 47 -6.90 -4.34 -0.84
C SER A 47 -5.93 -5.49 -0.61
N ALA A 48 -4.70 -5.39 -1.12
CA ALA A 48 -3.66 -6.40 -0.90
C ALA A 48 -3.32 -6.54 0.59
N ILE A 49 -3.12 -5.42 1.32
CA ILE A 49 -2.86 -5.43 2.76
C ILE A 49 -4.03 -6.03 3.53
N GLN A 50 -5.27 -5.71 3.15
CA GLN A 50 -6.47 -6.23 3.80
C GLN A 50 -6.61 -7.75 3.61
N ALA A 51 -6.17 -8.28 2.46
CA ALA A 51 -6.18 -9.71 2.18
C ALA A 51 -5.14 -10.52 2.98
N ILE A 52 -4.13 -9.87 3.57
CA ILE A 52 -3.12 -10.55 4.40
C ILE A 52 -3.79 -11.04 5.71
N PRO A 53 -3.73 -12.35 6.03
CA PRO A 53 -4.19 -12.87 7.30
C PRO A 53 -3.48 -12.22 8.50
N GLU A 54 -4.20 -12.06 9.62
CA GLU A 54 -3.72 -11.31 10.79
C GLU A 54 -2.39 -11.86 11.34
N HIS A 55 -2.23 -13.19 11.38
CA HIS A 55 -1.00 -13.82 11.84
C HIS A 55 0.22 -13.48 10.95
N GLN A 56 0.01 -13.29 9.64
CA GLN A 56 1.08 -12.89 8.73
C GLN A 56 1.43 -11.40 8.89
N LYS A 57 0.43 -10.55 9.15
CA LYS A 57 0.67 -9.12 9.47
C LYS A 57 1.55 -8.98 10.71
N GLN A 58 1.22 -9.73 11.76
CA GLN A 58 2.01 -9.74 13.00
C GLN A 58 3.45 -10.21 12.75
N ALA A 59 3.63 -11.27 11.97
CA ALA A 59 4.97 -11.74 11.60
C ALA A 59 5.76 -10.67 10.81
N MET A 60 5.12 -9.98 9.86
CA MET A 60 5.75 -8.87 9.12
C MET A 60 6.17 -7.72 10.03
N GLU A 61 5.33 -7.34 11.02
CA GLU A 61 5.69 -6.31 11.99
C GLU A 61 6.88 -6.70 12.86
N VAL A 62 6.96 -7.95 13.29
CA VAL A 62 8.12 -8.45 14.06
C VAL A 62 9.39 -8.39 13.23
N ILE A 63 9.35 -8.87 11.97
CA ILE A 63 10.50 -8.82 11.06
C ILE A 63 10.94 -7.37 10.81
N ALA A 64 9.99 -6.45 10.60
CA ALA A 64 10.27 -5.04 10.39
C ALA A 64 10.95 -4.40 11.62
N LYS A 65 10.46 -4.71 12.83
CA LYS A 65 11.07 -4.23 14.09
C LYS A 65 12.49 -4.77 14.27
N CYS A 66 12.74 -6.03 13.93
CA CYS A 66 14.09 -6.61 13.99
C CYS A 66 15.06 -5.90 13.04
N ARG A 67 14.62 -5.55 11.82
CA ARG A 67 15.45 -4.85 10.83
C ARG A 67 15.75 -3.39 11.19
N ALA A 68 14.86 -2.72 11.92
CA ALA A 68 15.07 -1.33 12.33
C ALA A 68 15.97 -1.19 13.57
N SER A 69 16.13 -2.26 14.35
CA SER A 69 17.00 -2.31 15.54
C SER A 69 18.43 -2.76 15.25
N SER A 70 18.78 -2.97 13.97
CA SER A 70 20.13 -3.33 13.49
C SER A 70 20.73 -2.15 12.75
#